data_AF-A0A8C5PMU7-F1
#
_entry.id   AF-A0A8C5PMU7-F1
#
_cell.length_a   1.000
_cell.length_b   1.000
_cell.length_c   1.000
_cell.angle_alpha   90.00
_cell.angle_beta   90.00
_cell.angle_gamma   90.00
#
_symmetry.space_group_name_H-M   'P 1'
#
loop_
_entity.id
_entity.type
_entity.pdbx_description
1 polymer ?
#
loop_
_entity_poly.entity_id
_entity_poly.type
_entity_poly.pdbx_seq_one_letter_code
_entity_poly.pdbx_strand_id
1 'polypeptide(L)'
;MLGELDITSEKMAQTNPLPVPLGPWKITVYDQENFQGKRMEFAASCANIMECGFDNIRSIKVECGAWIGYEHTSFCGQQFVLERGEYPRWDAWSGSNAYHIERLMSFRPICSANHKESKLVIFEKENFIGRQWEICDDYPSLQAMGWSNNEVGSMKIQCGSWVCYQYPGYRGYQYIMESDHHGGEYKHWREWGSHAQTFQIQSIRRIQQ
;
A
#
# COMPACT_ATOMS: atom_id res chain seq x y z
N MET A 1 -28.09 -58.83 -19.16
CA MET A 1 -26.97 -58.76 -18.18
C MET A 1 -26.19 -57.51 -18.53
N LEU A 2 -25.98 -56.67 -17.52
CA LEU A 2 -25.49 -55.29 -17.58
C LEU A 2 -24.00 -55.18 -17.94
N GLY A 3 -23.61 -54.00 -18.42
CA GLY A 3 -22.23 -53.47 -18.43
C GLY A 3 -21.71 -53.16 -19.84
N GLU A 4 -21.12 -52.00 -20.16
CA GLU A 4 -20.80 -50.77 -19.43
C GLU A 4 -20.62 -49.67 -20.50
N LEU A 5 -20.98 -48.42 -20.18
CA LEU A 5 -20.81 -47.24 -21.04
C LEU A 5 -19.37 -46.73 -20.92
N ASP A 6 -18.59 -46.75 -22.00
CA ASP A 6 -17.33 -46.03 -22.09
C ASP A 6 -17.63 -44.53 -22.23
N ILE A 7 -17.58 -43.82 -21.10
CA ILE A 7 -17.66 -42.35 -21.05
C ILE A 7 -16.25 -41.81 -21.28
N THR A 8 -16.04 -41.20 -22.46
CA THR A 8 -14.88 -40.37 -22.78
C THR A 8 -14.77 -39.22 -21.79
N SER A 9 -13.83 -39.31 -20.84
CA SER A 9 -13.49 -38.19 -19.95
C SER A 9 -12.54 -37.24 -20.67
N GLU A 10 -13.08 -36.30 -21.45
CA GLU A 10 -12.35 -35.10 -21.85
C GLU A 10 -12.01 -34.29 -20.59
N LYS A 11 -10.74 -34.34 -20.17
CA LYS A 11 -10.21 -33.37 -19.19
C LYS A 11 -10.16 -32.00 -19.86
N MET A 12 -11.18 -31.18 -19.62
CA MET A 12 -11.09 -29.74 -19.85
C MET A 12 -9.96 -29.19 -18.97
N ALA A 13 -8.83 -28.86 -19.60
CA ALA A 13 -7.78 -28.11 -18.96
C ALA A 13 -8.36 -26.73 -18.59
N GLN A 14 -8.58 -26.50 -17.29
CA GLN A 14 -8.81 -25.16 -16.77
C GLN A 14 -7.54 -24.35 -17.04
N THR A 15 -7.55 -23.58 -18.12
CA THR A 15 -6.55 -22.55 -18.35
C THR A 15 -6.78 -21.48 -17.30
N ASN A 16 -6.05 -21.56 -16.19
CA ASN A 16 -5.89 -20.43 -15.29
C ASN A 16 -5.47 -19.23 -16.16
N PRO A 17 -6.15 -18.07 -16.07
CA PRO A 17 -5.68 -16.89 -16.76
C PRO A 17 -4.25 -16.63 -16.30
N LEU A 18 -3.33 -16.59 -17.26
CA LEU A 18 -1.96 -16.16 -17.00
C LEU A 18 -2.03 -14.78 -16.33
N PRO A 19 -1.17 -14.47 -15.33
CA PRO A 19 -1.09 -13.13 -14.79
C PRO A 19 -0.86 -12.18 -15.97
N VAL A 20 -1.80 -11.26 -16.17
CA VAL A 20 -1.64 -10.20 -17.17
C VAL A 20 -0.29 -9.56 -16.88
N PRO A 21 0.63 -9.45 -17.86
CA PRO A 21 1.88 -8.75 -17.64
C PRO A 21 1.49 -7.35 -17.16
N LEU A 22 1.85 -7.01 -15.92
CA LEU A 22 1.68 -5.66 -15.42
C LEU A 22 2.38 -4.76 -16.44
N GLY A 23 1.62 -3.91 -17.11
CA GLY A 23 2.19 -2.88 -17.98
C GLY A 23 3.15 -2.01 -17.17
N PRO A 24 3.92 -1.11 -17.82
CA PRO A 24 4.70 -0.15 -17.07
C PRO A 24 3.81 0.58 -16.05
N TRP A 25 4.33 0.83 -14.84
CA TRP A 25 3.61 1.61 -13.82
C TRP A 25 3.03 2.86 -14.47
N LYS A 26 1.79 3.20 -14.12
CA LYS A 26 1.13 4.37 -14.69
C LYS A 26 0.22 5.03 -13.67
N ILE A 27 0.44 6.33 -13.49
CA ILE A 27 -0.38 7.24 -12.70
C ILE A 27 -0.62 8.53 -13.49
N THR A 28 -1.85 9.00 -13.52
CA THR A 28 -2.25 10.30 -14.07
C THR A 28 -2.72 11.20 -12.94
N VAL A 29 -2.13 12.39 -12.82
CA VAL A 29 -2.48 13.39 -11.79
C VAL A 29 -3.12 14.61 -12.41
N TYR A 30 -4.01 15.25 -11.67
CA TYR A 30 -4.80 16.41 -12.09
C TYR A 30 -4.73 17.54 -11.05
N ASP A 31 -4.72 18.79 -11.51
CA ASP A 31 -4.71 19.97 -10.63
C ASP A 31 -6.11 20.39 -10.14
N GLN A 32 -7.18 19.77 -10.65
CA GLN A 32 -8.56 19.92 -10.17
C GLN A 32 -9.18 18.59 -9.76
N GLU A 33 -10.24 18.66 -8.96
CA GLU A 33 -11.03 17.50 -8.57
C GLU A 33 -11.77 16.89 -9.77
N ASN A 34 -12.23 15.65 -9.62
CA ASN A 34 -13.02 14.94 -10.61
C ASN A 34 -12.36 14.86 -12.00
N PHE A 35 -11.03 14.74 -12.02
CA PHE A 35 -10.21 14.52 -13.21
C PHE A 35 -10.28 15.66 -14.24
N GLN A 36 -10.38 16.89 -13.76
CA GLN A 36 -10.46 18.11 -14.57
C GLN A 36 -9.13 18.89 -14.56
N GLY A 37 -9.08 19.93 -15.39
CA GLY A 37 -7.95 20.88 -15.40
C GLY A 37 -6.69 20.33 -16.09
N LYS A 38 -5.53 20.82 -15.65
CA LYS A 38 -4.22 20.37 -16.13
C LYS A 38 -4.01 18.93 -15.65
N ARG A 39 -3.55 18.07 -16.56
CA ARG A 39 -3.20 16.67 -16.25
C ARG A 39 -1.82 16.31 -16.76
N MET A 40 -1.18 15.36 -16.09
CA MET A 40 0.10 14.79 -16.51
C MET A 40 0.18 13.32 -16.12
N GLU A 41 0.78 12.51 -17.01
CA GLU A 41 0.97 11.07 -16.82
C GLU A 41 2.42 10.79 -16.42
N PHE A 42 2.61 9.86 -15.49
CA PHE A 42 3.91 9.46 -14.98
C PHE A 42 4.05 7.94 -15.00
N ALA A 43 5.25 7.47 -15.33
CA ALA A 43 5.65 6.06 -15.25
C ALA A 43 6.84 5.83 -14.30
N ALA A 44 7.32 6.90 -13.65
CA ALA A 44 8.41 6.89 -12.70
C ALA A 44 8.11 7.87 -11.55
N SER A 45 8.97 7.89 -10.54
CA SER A 45 8.83 8.80 -9.40
C SER A 45 8.91 10.27 -9.79
N CYS A 46 8.13 11.11 -9.12
CA CYS A 46 8.21 12.56 -9.16
C CYS A 46 8.51 13.08 -7.75
N ALA A 47 9.69 13.65 -7.53
CA ALA A 47 10.11 14.16 -6.22
C ALA A 47 9.52 15.56 -5.92
N ASN A 48 9.08 16.30 -6.93
CA ASN A 48 8.54 17.65 -6.75
C ASN A 48 7.62 18.03 -7.91
N ILE A 49 6.31 18.00 -7.68
CA ILE A 49 5.31 18.30 -8.72
C ILE A 49 5.34 19.76 -9.21
N MET A 50 5.94 20.68 -8.45
CA MET A 50 6.07 22.08 -8.85
C MET A 50 6.98 22.23 -10.07
N GLU A 51 7.96 21.33 -10.23
CA GLU A 51 8.82 21.27 -11.43
C GLU A 51 8.04 20.83 -12.68
N CYS A 52 6.92 20.14 -12.48
CA CYS A 52 5.95 19.80 -13.52
C CYS A 52 4.86 20.88 -13.70
N GLY A 53 4.95 21.98 -12.94
CA GLY A 53 4.02 23.11 -12.94
C GLY A 53 2.67 22.81 -12.28
N PHE A 54 2.64 21.96 -11.25
CA PHE A 54 1.47 21.75 -10.41
C PHE A 54 1.70 22.38 -9.04
N ASP A 55 0.73 23.16 -8.55
CA ASP A 55 0.77 23.71 -7.19
C ASP A 55 0.27 22.70 -6.15
N ASN A 56 -0.71 21.88 -6.52
CA ASN A 56 -1.18 20.73 -5.75
C ASN A 56 -1.85 19.71 -6.69
N ILE A 57 -1.92 18.46 -6.27
CA ILE A 57 -2.71 17.42 -6.92
C ILE A 57 -4.08 17.32 -6.24
N ARG A 58 -5.14 17.33 -7.04
CA ARG A 58 -6.54 17.34 -6.56
C ARG A 58 -7.33 16.10 -6.95
N SER A 59 -6.92 15.39 -8.01
CA SER A 59 -7.44 14.06 -8.33
C SER A 59 -6.39 13.21 -9.04
N ILE A 60 -6.52 11.88 -8.93
CA ILE A 60 -5.53 10.90 -9.38
C ILE A 60 -6.23 9.72 -10.04
N LYS A 61 -5.69 9.22 -11.14
CA LYS A 61 -6.00 7.88 -11.67
C LYS A 61 -4.74 7.04 -11.62
N VAL A 62 -4.83 5.85 -11.05
CA VAL A 62 -3.75 4.86 -11.07
C VAL A 62 -4.19 3.76 -12.02
N GLU A 63 -3.62 3.76 -13.23
CA GLU A 63 -3.97 2.79 -14.26
C GLU A 63 -3.19 1.48 -14.12
N CYS A 64 -1.95 1.53 -13.63
CA CYS A 64 -1.10 0.35 -13.46
C CYS A 64 -0.17 0.44 -12.24
N GLY A 65 -0.14 -0.64 -11.45
CA GLY A 65 0.68 -0.82 -10.26
C GLY A 65 0.20 -0.03 -9.05
N ALA A 66 1.04 -0.01 -8.01
CA ALA A 66 0.80 0.73 -6.78
C ALA A 66 1.85 1.83 -6.59
N TRP A 67 1.46 2.91 -5.93
CA TRP A 67 2.26 4.10 -5.72
C TRP A 67 2.15 4.58 -4.27
N ILE A 68 3.15 5.31 -3.81
CA ILE A 68 3.10 6.08 -2.56
C ILE A 68 3.03 7.55 -2.93
N GLY A 69 1.99 8.23 -2.48
CA GLY A 69 1.90 9.69 -2.46
C GLY A 69 2.44 10.25 -1.16
N TYR A 70 3.03 11.44 -1.22
CA TYR A 70 3.64 12.10 -0.07
C TYR A 70 3.15 13.55 0.04
N GLU A 71 2.91 13.97 1.28
CA GLU A 71 2.48 15.33 1.62
C GLU A 71 3.47 16.42 1.19
N HIS A 72 4.76 16.14 1.27
CA HIS A 72 5.83 17.08 0.95
C HIS A 72 6.64 16.62 -0.26
N THR A 73 7.50 17.51 -0.75
CA THR A 73 8.48 17.18 -1.78
C THR A 73 9.52 16.19 -1.24
N SER A 74 10.31 15.60 -2.14
CA SER A 74 11.40 14.68 -1.81
C SER A 74 10.97 13.47 -0.99
N PHE A 75 9.74 12.98 -1.20
CA PHE A 75 9.18 11.80 -0.54
C PHE A 75 9.08 11.93 0.98
N CYS A 76 8.75 13.14 1.45
CA CYS A 76 8.62 13.48 2.86
C CYS A 76 7.17 13.76 3.29
N GLY A 77 6.94 13.80 4.60
CA GLY A 77 5.64 14.07 5.21
C GLY A 77 4.78 12.82 5.39
N GLN A 78 3.47 13.00 5.49
CA GLN A 78 2.53 11.88 5.54
C GLN A 78 2.51 11.12 4.22
N GLN A 79 2.36 9.79 4.33
CA GLN A 79 2.29 8.88 3.20
C GLN A 79 0.84 8.49 2.89
N PHE A 80 0.56 8.21 1.62
CA PHE A 80 -0.74 7.76 1.13
C PHE A 80 -0.54 6.61 0.15
N VAL A 81 -1.19 5.47 0.41
CA VAL A 81 -1.17 4.35 -0.53
C VAL A 81 -2.13 4.63 -1.69
N LEU A 82 -1.63 4.50 -2.92
CA LEU A 82 -2.35 4.74 -4.16
C LEU A 82 -2.29 3.46 -5.02
N GLU A 83 -3.30 2.61 -4.87
CA GLU A 83 -3.45 1.38 -5.64
C GLU A 83 -4.24 1.66 -6.93
N ARG A 84 -4.31 0.68 -7.83
CA ARG A 84 -5.07 0.82 -9.06
C ARG A 84 -6.51 1.25 -8.80
N GLY A 85 -6.91 2.36 -9.41
CA GLY A 85 -8.24 2.95 -9.17
C GLY A 85 -8.35 4.42 -9.55
N GLU A 86 -9.50 4.99 -9.23
CA GLU A 86 -9.82 6.39 -9.47
C GLU A 86 -10.02 7.11 -8.14
N TYR A 87 -9.32 8.23 -7.98
CA TYR A 87 -9.35 9.06 -6.78
C TYR A 87 -9.81 10.47 -7.15
N PRO A 88 -11.13 10.74 -7.14
CA PRO A 88 -11.69 11.99 -7.65
C PRO A 88 -11.38 13.21 -6.77
N ARG A 89 -10.97 12.99 -5.51
CA ARG A 89 -10.71 14.03 -4.51
C ARG A 89 -9.74 13.52 -3.44
N TRP A 90 -9.24 14.44 -2.62
CA TRP A 90 -8.22 14.14 -1.61
C TRP A 90 -8.67 13.18 -0.50
N ASP A 91 -9.96 13.16 -0.18
CA ASP A 91 -10.52 12.25 0.81
C ASP A 91 -10.50 10.78 0.33
N ALA A 92 -10.41 10.56 -0.99
CA ALA A 92 -10.34 9.22 -1.56
C ALA A 92 -9.00 8.51 -1.27
N TRP A 93 -7.88 9.23 -1.10
CA TRP A 93 -6.58 8.62 -0.77
C TRP A 93 -6.15 8.81 0.69
N SER A 94 -6.56 9.91 1.33
CA SER A 94 -6.23 10.18 2.74
C SER A 94 -7.07 9.37 3.73
N GLY A 95 -8.24 8.86 3.30
CA GLY A 95 -9.16 8.10 4.13
C GLY A 95 -10.02 9.00 5.03
N SER A 96 -10.98 8.39 5.75
CA SER A 96 -11.91 9.15 6.58
C SER A 96 -11.29 9.53 7.93
N ASN A 97 -11.10 10.84 8.12
CA ASN A 97 -11.22 11.53 9.42
C ASN A 97 -10.06 11.54 10.44
N ALA A 98 -8.78 11.33 10.10
CA ALA A 98 -7.70 11.65 11.06
C ALA A 98 -6.63 12.63 10.60
N TYR A 99 -6.41 12.78 9.30
CA TYR A 99 -5.39 13.69 8.78
C TYR A 99 -5.97 14.57 7.67
N HIS A 100 -6.42 15.77 8.04
CA HIS A 100 -7.00 16.76 7.13
C HIS A 100 -5.92 17.50 6.32
N ILE A 101 -5.13 16.75 5.55
CA ILE A 101 -4.14 17.33 4.65
C ILE A 101 -4.43 16.91 3.21
N GLU A 102 -4.81 17.90 2.42
CA GLU A 102 -5.14 17.75 1.00
C GLU A 102 -3.91 17.82 0.09
N ARG A 103 -2.73 18.05 0.68
CA ARG A 103 -1.50 18.32 -0.06
C ARG A 103 -0.84 17.00 -0.47
N LEU A 104 -0.47 16.89 -1.74
CA LEU A 104 0.32 15.80 -2.28
C LEU A 104 1.34 16.38 -3.26
N MET A 105 2.62 16.35 -2.89
CA MET A 105 3.69 17.08 -3.59
C MET A 105 4.75 16.19 -4.23
N SER A 106 4.78 14.91 -3.89
CA SER A 106 5.67 13.92 -4.53
C SER A 106 5.06 12.54 -4.48
N PHE A 107 5.51 11.65 -5.36
CA PHE A 107 5.06 10.26 -5.41
C PHE A 107 6.06 9.35 -6.10
N ARG A 108 6.04 8.05 -5.76
CA ARG A 108 6.89 7.03 -6.40
C ARG A 108 6.18 5.67 -6.52
N PRO A 109 6.56 4.83 -7.49
CA PRO A 109 6.02 3.47 -7.57
C PRO A 109 6.49 2.60 -6.40
N ILE A 110 5.70 1.58 -6.09
CA ILE A 110 6.02 0.51 -5.13
C ILE A 110 6.47 -0.72 -5.91
N CYS A 111 7.78 -0.92 -5.97
CA CYS A 111 8.40 -1.99 -6.76
C CYS A 111 8.22 -3.37 -6.11
N SER A 112 8.22 -3.43 -4.78
CA SER A 112 8.11 -4.68 -4.01
C SER A 112 6.69 -5.22 -3.85
N ALA A 113 5.66 -4.53 -4.33
CA ALA A 113 4.28 -4.95 -4.09
C ALA A 113 3.98 -6.30 -4.78
N ASN A 114 3.85 -7.37 -3.99
CA ASN A 114 3.46 -8.69 -4.49
C ASN A 114 2.46 -9.32 -3.51
N HIS A 115 1.18 -9.05 -3.74
CA HIS A 115 0.11 -9.42 -2.82
C HIS A 115 0.10 -10.91 -2.43
N LYS A 116 0.43 -11.82 -3.36
CA LYS A 116 0.32 -13.27 -3.13
C LYS A 116 1.41 -13.85 -2.23
N GLU A 117 2.56 -13.18 -2.18
CA GLU A 117 3.73 -13.63 -1.42
C GLU A 117 4.02 -12.69 -0.23
N SER A 118 3.18 -11.67 -0.01
CA SER A 118 3.38 -10.69 1.07
C SER A 118 3.45 -11.37 2.43
N LYS A 119 4.54 -11.10 3.15
CA LYS A 119 4.82 -11.66 4.47
C LYS A 119 5.51 -10.65 5.36
N LEU A 120 4.94 -10.40 6.53
CA LEU A 120 5.40 -9.43 7.53
C LEU A 120 5.50 -10.12 8.90
N VAL A 121 6.51 -9.76 9.68
CA VAL A 121 6.58 -10.09 11.12
C VAL A 121 6.55 -8.80 11.92
N ILE A 122 5.60 -8.69 12.86
CA ILE A 122 5.53 -7.58 13.80
C ILE A 122 6.09 -7.99 15.17
N PHE A 123 6.71 -7.05 15.87
CA PHE A 123 7.33 -7.26 17.17
C PHE A 123 6.82 -6.26 18.19
N GLU A 124 6.71 -6.70 19.45
CA GLU A 124 6.16 -5.89 20.54
C GLU A 124 7.05 -4.69 20.86
N LYS A 125 8.37 -4.87 20.76
CA LYS A 125 9.37 -3.85 21.08
C LYS A 125 10.22 -3.52 19.86
N GLU A 126 10.95 -2.43 19.97
CA GLU A 126 11.98 -2.03 19.02
C GLU A 126 13.08 -3.08 18.90
N ASN A 127 13.85 -3.01 17.82
CA ASN A 127 15.00 -3.89 17.55
C ASN A 127 14.64 -5.40 17.51
N PHE A 128 13.41 -5.73 17.12
CA PHE A 128 12.93 -7.11 16.94
C PHE A 128 12.87 -7.91 18.25
N ILE A 129 12.53 -7.24 19.35
CA ILE A 129 12.50 -7.83 20.69
C ILE A 129 11.06 -8.09 21.13
N GLY A 130 10.88 -9.13 21.95
CA GLY A 130 9.62 -9.44 22.60
C GLY A 130 8.77 -10.41 21.82
N ARG A 131 7.46 -10.39 22.06
CA ARG A 131 6.53 -11.26 21.35
C ARG A 131 6.46 -10.86 19.87
N GLN A 132 6.36 -11.85 18.99
CA GLN A 132 6.28 -11.64 17.54
C GLN A 132 5.08 -12.37 16.94
N TRP A 133 4.54 -11.82 15.85
CA TRP A 133 3.54 -12.49 15.02
C TRP A 133 3.88 -12.36 13.55
N GLU A 134 3.68 -13.47 12.85
CA GLU A 134 3.75 -13.54 11.40
C GLU A 134 2.37 -13.22 10.80
N ILE A 135 2.35 -12.30 9.85
CA ILE A 135 1.18 -11.78 9.18
C ILE A 135 1.33 -12.06 7.68
N CYS A 136 0.37 -12.83 7.14
CA CYS A 136 0.28 -13.17 5.71
C CYS A 136 -1.03 -12.68 5.07
N ASP A 137 -1.95 -12.14 5.87
CA ASP A 137 -3.28 -11.69 5.46
C ASP A 137 -3.59 -10.28 5.96
N ASP A 138 -4.71 -9.74 5.51
CA ASP A 138 -5.17 -8.40 5.89
C ASP A 138 -5.91 -8.45 7.21
N TYR A 139 -5.56 -7.55 8.14
CA TYR A 139 -6.13 -7.46 9.47
C TYR A 139 -6.73 -6.08 9.71
N PRO A 140 -8.07 -5.92 9.63
CA PRO A 140 -8.73 -4.65 9.96
C PRO A 140 -8.69 -4.35 11.47
N SER A 141 -8.32 -5.32 12.32
CA SER A 141 -7.99 -5.10 13.73
C SER A 141 -6.92 -6.10 14.17
N LEU A 142 -5.76 -5.60 14.60
CA LEU A 142 -4.71 -6.44 15.20
C LEU A 142 -5.17 -7.04 16.53
N GLN A 143 -5.98 -6.31 17.30
CA GLN A 143 -6.52 -6.79 18.56
C GLN A 143 -7.45 -8.00 18.35
N ALA A 144 -8.25 -8.01 17.29
CA ALA A 144 -9.07 -9.16 16.92
C ALA A 144 -8.23 -10.39 16.52
N MET A 145 -7.01 -10.21 16.01
CA MET A 145 -6.04 -11.29 15.78
C MET A 145 -5.48 -11.86 17.10
N GLY A 146 -5.57 -11.12 18.20
CA GLY A 146 -4.96 -11.47 19.49
C GLY A 146 -3.72 -10.65 19.84
N TRP A 147 -3.40 -9.60 19.06
CA TRP A 147 -2.37 -8.64 19.42
C TRP A 147 -2.84 -7.76 20.60
N SER A 148 -2.21 -7.90 21.76
CA SER A 148 -2.74 -7.31 23.00
C SER A 148 -2.45 -5.81 23.19
N ASN A 149 -1.59 -5.22 22.36
CA ASN A 149 -1.22 -3.80 22.44
C ASN A 149 -1.86 -3.00 21.29
N ASN A 150 -1.91 -1.68 21.40
CA ASN A 150 -2.27 -0.78 20.31
C ASN A 150 -1.05 -0.32 19.49
N GLU A 151 0.13 -0.82 19.84
CA GLU A 151 1.41 -0.38 19.33
C GLU A 151 2.19 -1.55 18.74
N VAL A 152 3.05 -1.25 17.77
CA VAL A 152 4.03 -2.18 17.20
C VAL A 152 5.40 -1.53 17.34
N GLY A 153 6.35 -2.23 17.97
CA GLY A 153 7.67 -1.67 18.25
C GLY A 153 8.64 -1.76 17.07
N SER A 154 8.60 -2.86 16.30
CA SER A 154 9.40 -3.04 15.10
C SER A 154 8.78 -4.04 14.12
N MET A 155 9.24 -4.04 12.87
CA MET A 155 8.66 -4.84 11.79
C MET A 155 9.75 -5.42 10.87
N LYS A 156 9.53 -6.65 10.39
CA LYS A 156 10.33 -7.26 9.32
C LYS A 156 9.44 -7.63 8.14
N ILE A 157 9.66 -6.97 7.00
CA ILE A 157 8.99 -7.26 5.74
C ILE A 157 9.82 -8.28 4.99
N GLN A 158 9.41 -9.54 5.06
CA GLN A 158 10.13 -10.63 4.38
C GLN A 158 9.88 -10.58 2.88
N CYS A 159 8.63 -10.31 2.49
CA CYS A 159 8.20 -10.24 1.10
C CYS A 159 7.04 -9.24 0.97
N GLY A 160 6.94 -8.63 -0.21
CA GLY A 160 5.81 -7.76 -0.55
C GLY A 160 5.92 -6.35 0.02
N SER A 161 4.79 -5.65 -0.02
CA SER A 161 4.63 -4.34 0.59
C SER A 161 3.32 -4.29 1.37
N TRP A 162 3.33 -3.55 2.46
CA TRP A 162 2.25 -3.47 3.44
C TRP A 162 1.93 -2.02 3.73
N VAL A 163 0.68 -1.75 4.07
CA VAL A 163 0.28 -0.48 4.65
C VAL A 163 -0.26 -0.72 6.06
N CYS A 164 0.35 -0.02 7.02
CA CYS A 164 0.02 -0.07 8.43
C CYS A 164 -0.75 1.20 8.81
N TYR A 165 -1.80 1.04 9.60
CA TYR A 165 -2.71 2.12 9.96
C TYR A 165 -2.79 2.30 11.48
N GLN A 166 -2.87 3.56 11.89
CA GLN A 166 -2.96 3.96 13.29
C GLN A 166 -4.18 3.38 14.02
N TYR A 167 -5.33 3.27 13.34
CA TYR A 167 -6.60 2.83 13.93
C TYR A 167 -7.15 1.58 13.23
N PRO A 168 -8.06 0.83 13.89
CA PRO A 168 -8.78 -0.26 13.26
C PRO A 168 -9.62 0.22 12.06
N GLY A 169 -9.79 -0.69 11.09
CA GLY A 169 -10.56 -0.46 9.87
C GLY A 169 -9.82 0.41 8.84
N TYR A 170 -8.48 0.35 8.82
CA TYR A 170 -7.63 1.06 7.86
C TYR A 170 -7.78 2.58 7.90
N ARG A 171 -7.74 3.14 9.11
CA ARG A 171 -7.93 4.58 9.36
C ARG A 171 -6.75 5.19 10.09
N GLY A 172 -6.65 6.51 9.98
CA GLY A 172 -5.58 7.28 10.61
C GLY A 172 -4.34 7.40 9.74
N TYR A 173 -3.21 7.65 10.39
CA TYR A 173 -1.93 7.69 9.70
C TYR A 173 -1.63 6.38 8.97
N GLN A 174 -1.12 6.50 7.75
CA GLN A 174 -0.66 5.38 6.93
C GLN A 174 0.87 5.34 6.93
N TYR A 175 1.42 4.14 7.07
CA TYR A 175 2.85 3.89 6.95
C TYR A 175 3.08 2.72 6.00
N ILE A 176 3.82 2.96 4.93
CA ILE A 176 4.09 1.95 3.91
C ILE A 176 5.40 1.25 4.28
N MET A 177 5.35 -0.07 4.39
CA MET A 177 6.49 -0.91 4.67
C MET A 177 6.79 -1.79 3.46
N GLU A 178 8.03 -1.78 3.01
CA GLU A 178 8.47 -2.41 1.77
C GLU A 178 9.63 -3.37 2.06
N SER A 179 9.63 -4.55 1.41
CA SER A 179 10.73 -5.51 1.58
C SER A 179 12.05 -5.04 0.95
N ASP A 180 12.00 -4.17 -0.06
CA ASP A 180 13.17 -3.62 -0.75
C ASP A 180 13.69 -2.31 -0.11
N HIS A 181 12.96 -1.72 0.83
CA HIS A 181 13.40 -0.55 1.59
C HIS A 181 14.00 -0.97 2.94
N HIS A 182 15.14 -0.39 3.33
CA HIS A 182 15.92 -0.79 4.51
C HIS A 182 16.24 -2.31 4.60
N GLY A 183 16.20 -3.04 3.48
CA GLY A 183 16.32 -4.50 3.48
C GLY A 183 15.15 -5.21 4.18
N GLY A 184 13.98 -4.56 4.25
CA GLY A 184 12.78 -5.06 4.92
C GLY A 184 12.85 -4.96 6.45
N GLU A 185 13.88 -4.34 7.03
CA GLU A 185 14.07 -4.27 8.48
C GLU A 185 13.75 -2.86 9.00
N TYR A 186 12.67 -2.74 9.79
CA TYR A 186 12.25 -1.50 10.43
C TYR A 186 12.36 -1.64 11.95
N LYS A 187 13.48 -1.21 12.52
CA LYS A 187 13.85 -1.45 13.93
C LYS A 187 13.17 -0.52 14.91
N HIS A 188 12.74 0.64 14.44
CA HIS A 188 12.15 1.70 15.24
C HIS A 188 11.10 2.46 14.42
N TRP A 189 10.02 2.92 15.05
CA TRP A 189 8.89 3.57 14.35
C TRP A 189 9.26 4.82 13.54
N ARG A 190 10.31 5.54 13.95
CA ARG A 190 10.91 6.65 13.16
C ARG A 190 11.44 6.23 11.78
N GLU A 191 11.67 4.95 11.54
CA GLU A 191 12.09 4.41 10.25
C GLU A 191 10.89 4.14 9.31
N TRP A 192 9.66 4.22 9.82
CA TRP A 192 8.44 3.99 9.03
C TRP A 192 8.13 5.11 8.03
N GLY A 193 8.78 6.26 8.17
CA GLY A 193 8.67 7.41 7.28
C GLY A 193 9.15 8.69 7.95
N SER A 194 9.45 9.72 7.15
CA SER A 194 10.01 10.99 7.64
C SER A 194 9.12 11.74 8.65
N HIS A 195 7.82 11.47 8.61
CA HIS A 195 6.81 12.07 9.49
C HIS A 195 6.01 11.00 10.24
N ALA A 196 6.65 9.88 10.58
CA ALA A 196 6.10 9.01 11.60
C ALA A 196 5.91 9.84 12.88
N GLN A 197 4.69 9.85 13.43
CA GLN A 197 4.34 10.61 14.65
C GLN A 197 4.07 9.71 15.85
N THR A 198 3.73 8.44 15.59
CA THR A 198 3.35 7.48 16.60
C THR A 198 3.74 6.07 16.17
N PHE A 199 3.99 5.22 17.14
CA PHE A 199 4.21 3.77 16.99
C PHE A 199 2.93 2.96 17.17
N GLN A 200 1.79 3.67 17.32
CA GLN A 200 0.46 3.08 17.38
C GLN A 200 0.06 2.53 16.01
N ILE A 201 -0.18 1.22 15.93
CA ILE A 201 -0.65 0.51 14.73
C ILE A 201 -1.72 -0.49 15.17
N GLN A 202 -2.89 -0.43 14.54
CA GLN A 202 -4.04 -1.24 14.93
C GLN A 202 -4.72 -1.95 13.77
N SER A 203 -4.38 -1.62 12.52
CA SER A 203 -4.75 -2.44 11.36
C SER A 203 -3.66 -2.43 10.31
N ILE A 204 -3.57 -3.52 9.55
CA ILE A 204 -2.51 -3.75 8.56
C ILE A 204 -3.13 -4.48 7.37
N ARG A 205 -2.72 -4.13 6.16
CA ARG A 205 -3.08 -4.90 4.95
C ARG A 205 -1.96 -4.91 3.93
N ARG A 206 -2.00 -5.89 3.06
CA ARG A 206 -1.13 -6.03 1.90
C ARG A 206 -1.50 -4.98 0.86
N ILE A 207 -0.49 -4.49 0.16
CA ILE A 207 -0.66 -3.59 -0.98
C ILE A 207 -0.88 -4.42 -2.26
N GLN A 208 -1.84 -4.01 -3.09
CA GLN A 208 -2.22 -4.64 -4.35
C GLN A 208 -1.65 -3.84 -5.53
N GLN A 209 -1.10 -4.54 -6.53
CA GLN A 209 -0.66 -3.95 -7.81
C GLN A 209 -1.77 -3.98 -8.86
#